data_AF-A0A965HP43-F1
#
_entry.id   AF-A0A965HP43-F1
#
_cell.length_a   1.000
_cell.length_b   1.000
_cell.length_c   1.000
_cell.angle_alpha   90.00
_cell.angle_beta   90.00
_cell.angle_gamma   90.00
#
_symmetry.space_group_name_H-M   'P 1'
#
loop_
_entity.id
_entity.type
_entity.pdbx_description
1 polymer ?
#
loop_
_entity_poly.entity_id
_entity_poly.type
_entity_poly.pdbx_seq_one_letter_code
_entity_poly.pdbx_strand_id
1 'polypeptide(L)'
;MSKAFFKEDTPPDDDEEFVDANPVPAGSKNYMTPAGHAQLQAEFDQLWKVERPKLVETVAWAASNGDRSENGDYLYGKKRLREIDRRLRFLGKRLDNAEVVDPATRDATDQVFFGATVDIFDIDSGEEQTVSIVGIDEADVGRGR
;
A
#
# COMPACT_ATOMS: atom_id res chain seq x y z
N MET A 1 -47.08 -12.00 -24.53
CA MET A 1 -45.99 -11.15 -25.02
C MET A 1 -45.67 -10.12 -23.94
N SER A 2 -44.85 -10.51 -22.97
CA SER A 2 -44.46 -9.68 -21.83
C SER A 2 -43.05 -9.19 -22.08
N LYS A 3 -42.91 -7.87 -22.21
CA LYS A 3 -41.68 -7.11 -22.38
C LYS A 3 -40.68 -7.51 -21.27
N ALA A 4 -39.56 -8.09 -21.66
CA ALA A 4 -38.42 -8.29 -20.79
C ALA A 4 -37.83 -6.92 -20.45
N PHE A 5 -37.88 -6.56 -19.16
CA PHE A 5 -37.07 -5.48 -18.62
C PHE A 5 -35.62 -5.98 -18.62
N PHE A 6 -34.80 -5.43 -19.53
CA PHE A 6 -33.35 -5.47 -19.40
C PHE A 6 -33.02 -4.75 -18.09
N LYS A 7 -32.65 -5.52 -17.08
CA LYS A 7 -32.01 -5.00 -15.89
C LYS A 7 -30.60 -4.61 -16.35
N GLU A 8 -30.35 -3.30 -16.46
CA GLU A 8 -29.00 -2.78 -16.59
C GLU A 8 -28.17 -3.42 -15.49
N ASP A 9 -27.08 -4.09 -15.89
CA ASP A 9 -25.98 -4.45 -15.01
C ASP A 9 -25.38 -3.14 -14.50
N THR A 10 -25.96 -2.57 -13.45
CA THR A 10 -25.26 -1.64 -12.59
C THR A 10 -23.98 -2.37 -12.17
N PRO A 11 -22.78 -1.86 -12.52
CA PRO A 11 -21.56 -2.46 -12.00
C PRO A 11 -21.68 -2.47 -10.47
N PRO A 12 -21.32 -3.58 -9.81
CA PRO A 12 -21.57 -3.76 -8.39
C PRO A 12 -21.09 -2.55 -7.60
N ASP A 13 -21.95 -2.07 -6.69
CA ASP A 13 -21.66 -0.98 -5.77
C ASP A 13 -20.30 -1.18 -5.08
N ASP A 14 -19.61 -0.06 -4.88
CA ASP A 14 -18.23 0.15 -4.41
C ASP A 14 -17.93 -0.34 -2.96
N ASP A 15 -18.47 -1.50 -2.56
CA ASP A 15 -18.32 -2.11 -1.23
C ASP A 15 -17.65 -3.50 -1.27
N GLU A 16 -16.78 -3.78 -2.25
CA GLU A 16 -15.79 -4.84 -2.03
C GLU A 16 -14.87 -4.37 -0.90
N GLU A 17 -15.21 -4.75 0.34
CA GLU A 17 -14.36 -4.60 1.51
C GLU A 17 -12.97 -5.06 1.14
N PHE A 18 -12.07 -4.10 1.06
CA PHE A 18 -10.66 -4.34 0.82
C PHE A 18 -10.14 -5.24 1.94
N VAL A 19 -10.03 -6.52 1.64
CA VAL A 19 -9.20 -7.44 2.41
C VAL A 19 -7.76 -7.06 2.12
N ASP A 20 -7.18 -6.30 3.05
CA ASP A 20 -5.73 -6.11 3.10
C ASP A 20 -5.09 -7.50 3.10
N ALA A 21 -4.15 -7.73 2.18
CA ALA A 21 -3.46 -9.02 2.09
C ALA A 21 -2.67 -9.33 3.37
N ASN A 22 -2.35 -8.28 4.14
CA ASN A 22 -1.69 -8.35 5.44
C ASN A 22 -2.38 -7.39 6.41
N PRO A 23 -3.59 -7.70 6.90
CA PRO A 23 -4.32 -6.79 7.76
C PRO A 23 -3.56 -6.63 9.07
N VAL A 24 -3.30 -5.37 9.47
CA VAL A 24 -2.90 -5.10 10.84
C VAL A 24 -4.07 -5.52 11.74
N PRO A 25 -3.85 -6.40 12.74
CA PRO A 25 -4.93 -6.86 13.62
C PRO A 25 -5.70 -5.68 14.22
N ALA A 26 -7.03 -5.77 14.23
CA ALA A 26 -7.87 -4.71 14.79
C ALA A 26 -7.52 -4.49 16.28
N GLY A 27 -7.09 -3.27 16.62
CA GLY A 27 -6.68 -2.89 17.97
C GLY A 27 -5.17 -3.01 18.27
N SER A 28 -4.34 -3.44 17.32
CA SER A 28 -2.87 -3.39 17.45
C SER A 28 -2.29 -2.15 16.78
N LYS A 29 -1.31 -1.51 17.41
CA LYS A 29 -0.59 -0.38 16.84
C LYS A 29 0.35 -0.87 15.71
N ASN A 30 0.36 -0.17 14.57
CA ASN A 30 1.26 -0.51 13.45
C ASN A 30 2.64 0.11 13.70
N TYR A 31 3.53 -0.64 14.35
CA TYR A 31 4.90 -0.17 14.55
C TYR A 31 5.66 -0.14 13.22
N MET A 32 6.35 0.96 12.96
CA MET A 32 7.12 1.16 11.74
C MET A 32 8.43 1.87 12.05
N THR A 33 9.50 1.56 11.32
CA THR A 33 10.73 2.34 11.44
C THR A 33 10.58 3.70 10.75
N PRO A 34 11.41 4.72 11.11
CA PRO A 34 11.40 6.00 10.42
C PRO A 34 11.66 5.89 8.92
N ALA A 35 12.48 4.91 8.52
CA ALA A 35 12.81 4.66 7.12
C ALA A 35 11.60 4.11 6.33
N GLY A 36 10.87 3.15 6.90
CA GLY A 36 9.64 2.63 6.30
C GLY A 36 8.56 3.70 6.18
N HIS A 37 8.36 4.50 7.24
CA HIS A 37 7.39 5.58 7.22
C HIS A 37 7.71 6.59 6.12
N ALA A 38 8.98 6.99 5.99
CA ALA A 38 9.41 7.90 4.93
C ALA A 38 9.17 7.33 3.52
N GLN A 39 9.36 6.01 3.32
CA GLN A 39 9.10 5.35 2.04
C GLN A 39 7.60 5.34 1.70
N LEU A 40 6.74 4.94 2.63
CA LEU A 40 5.29 4.94 2.41
C LEU A 40 4.77 6.36 2.18
N GLN A 41 5.27 7.34 2.92
CA GLN A 41 4.92 8.75 2.74
C GLN A 41 5.36 9.28 1.37
N ALA A 42 6.56 8.92 0.93
CA ALA A 42 7.07 9.32 -0.38
C ALA A 42 6.23 8.70 -1.52
N GLU A 43 5.85 7.42 -1.39
CA GLU A 43 4.96 6.76 -2.35
C GLU A 43 3.58 7.44 -2.36
N PHE A 44 3.00 7.70 -1.19
CA PHE A 44 1.71 8.39 -1.07
C PHE A 44 1.74 9.75 -1.75
N ASP A 45 2.78 10.55 -1.47
CA ASP A 45 2.95 11.88 -2.05
C ASP A 45 3.14 11.84 -3.56
N GLN A 46 3.92 10.89 -4.07
CA GLN A 46 4.10 10.70 -5.51
C GLN A 46 2.78 10.39 -6.19
N LEU A 47 1.99 9.46 -5.64
CA LEU A 47 0.69 9.10 -6.18
C LEU A 47 -0.30 10.26 -6.11
N TRP A 48 -0.35 10.97 -4.97
CA TRP A 48 -1.32 12.04 -4.72
C TRP A 48 -1.00 13.34 -5.46
N LYS A 49 0.25 13.80 -5.40
CA LYS A 49 0.66 15.12 -5.88
C LYS A 49 1.09 15.10 -7.34
N VAL A 50 1.53 13.95 -7.86
CA VAL A 50 2.11 13.86 -9.21
C VAL A 50 1.29 12.99 -10.15
N GLU A 51 1.08 11.72 -9.81
CA GLU A 51 0.46 10.78 -10.75
C GLU A 51 -1.04 11.00 -10.92
N ARG A 52 -1.77 11.13 -9.81
CA ARG A 52 -3.23 11.31 -9.84
C ARG A 52 -3.65 12.55 -10.62
N PRO A 53 -3.06 13.76 -10.41
CA PRO A 53 -3.45 14.94 -11.17
C PRO A 53 -3.16 14.81 -12.68
N LYS A 54 -1.99 14.28 -13.05
CA LYS A 54 -1.64 14.03 -14.45
C LYS A 54 -2.62 13.09 -15.12
N LEU A 55 -3.00 12.01 -14.43
CA LEU A 55 -3.94 11.04 -14.97
C LEU A 55 -5.35 11.61 -15.14
N VAL A 56 -5.80 12.44 -14.18
CA VAL A 56 -7.09 13.14 -14.29
C VAL A 56 -7.11 14.06 -15.50
N GLU A 57 -6.03 14.80 -15.76
CA GLU A 57 -5.90 15.66 -16.93
C GLU A 57 -5.98 14.84 -18.24
N THR A 58 -5.23 13.73 -18.32
CA THR A 58 -5.28 12.82 -19.47
C THR A 58 -6.67 12.22 -19.70
N VAL A 59 -7.33 11.77 -18.63
CA VAL A 59 -8.69 11.21 -18.71
C VAL A 59 -9.71 12.26 -19.14
N ALA A 60 -9.59 13.50 -18.63
CA ALA A 60 -10.45 14.60 -19.01
C ALA A 60 -10.26 14.99 -20.49
N TRP A 61 -9.01 15.02 -20.96
CA TRP A 61 -8.71 15.24 -22.37
C TRP A 61 -9.26 14.13 -23.25
N ALA A 62 -9.04 12.86 -22.89
CA ALA A 62 -9.58 11.71 -23.63
C ALA A 62 -11.11 11.75 -23.68
N ALA A 63 -11.76 12.14 -22.58
CA ALA A 63 -13.21 12.31 -22.52
C ALA A 63 -13.76 13.45 -23.40
N SER A 64 -12.91 14.37 -23.85
CA SER A 64 -13.28 15.49 -24.73
C SER A 64 -13.13 15.17 -26.22
N ASN A 65 -12.37 14.12 -26.58
CA ASN A 65 -12.01 13.80 -27.97
C ASN A 65 -12.91 12.76 -28.66
N GLY A 66 -13.99 12.29 -28.02
CA GLY A 66 -14.91 11.34 -28.68
C GLY A 66 -15.83 10.57 -27.74
N ASP A 67 -16.38 9.48 -28.25
CA ASP A 67 -17.23 8.56 -27.49
C ASP A 67 -16.41 7.85 -26.41
N ARG A 68 -16.87 7.99 -25.17
CA ARG A 68 -16.23 7.43 -23.97
C ARG A 68 -16.28 5.91 -23.92
N SER A 69 -17.19 5.28 -24.68
CA SER A 69 -17.34 3.83 -24.69
C SER A 69 -16.33 3.13 -25.62
N GLU A 70 -15.81 3.83 -26.62
CA GLU A 70 -14.85 3.29 -27.60
C GLU A 70 -13.42 3.84 -27.41
N ASN A 71 -13.27 4.95 -26.70
CA ASN A 71 -11.96 5.54 -26.45
C ASN A 71 -11.13 4.72 -25.42
N GLY A 72 -10.14 3.98 -25.94
CA GLY A 72 -9.22 3.18 -25.13
C GLY A 72 -8.44 3.97 -24.08
N ASP A 73 -8.03 5.21 -24.37
CA ASP A 73 -7.29 6.06 -23.42
C ASP A 73 -8.16 6.46 -22.23
N TYR A 74 -9.45 6.72 -22.48
CA TYR A 74 -10.40 7.01 -21.43
C TYR A 74 -10.67 5.77 -20.55
N LEU A 75 -10.90 4.61 -21.17
CA LEU A 75 -11.15 3.36 -20.44
C LEU A 75 -9.94 2.95 -19.58
N TYR A 76 -8.74 2.97 -20.17
CA TYR A 76 -7.51 2.65 -19.46
C TYR A 76 -7.22 3.67 -18.36
N GLY A 77 -7.31 4.96 -18.66
CA GLY A 77 -7.08 6.02 -17.68
C GLY A 77 -8.04 5.95 -16.49
N LYS A 78 -9.32 5.65 -16.74
CA LYS A 78 -10.31 5.45 -15.66
C LYS A 78 -9.99 4.22 -14.82
N LYS A 79 -9.55 3.11 -15.41
CA LYS A 79 -9.08 1.93 -14.67
C LYS A 79 -7.88 2.26 -13.80
N ARG A 80 -6.86 2.92 -14.38
CA ARG A 80 -5.65 3.32 -13.66
C ARG A 80 -5.94 4.29 -12.52
N LEU A 81 -6.91 5.19 -12.69
CA LEU A 81 -7.31 6.14 -11.64
C LEU A 81 -7.88 5.40 -10.42
N ARG A 82 -8.69 4.36 -10.66
CA ARG A 82 -9.19 3.49 -9.58
C ARG A 82 -8.08 2.73 -8.86
N GLU A 83 -7.08 2.24 -9.60
CA GLU A 83 -5.91 1.58 -9.01
C GLU A 83 -5.13 2.53 -8.09
N ILE A 84 -4.88 3.77 -8.54
CA ILE A 84 -4.21 4.81 -7.74
C ILE A 84 -5.03 5.16 -6.51
N ASP A 85 -6.34 5.43 -6.66
CA ASP A 85 -7.21 5.76 -5.52
C ASP A 85 -7.27 4.60 -4.51
N ARG A 86 -7.27 3.35 -4.99
CA ARG A 86 -7.18 2.16 -4.12
C ARG A 86 -5.87 2.12 -3.34
N ARG A 87 -4.73 2.36 -4.02
CA ARG A 87 -3.41 2.37 -3.37
C ARG A 87 -3.28 3.52 -2.37
N LEU A 88 -3.79 4.70 -2.69
CA LEU A 88 -3.80 5.85 -1.79
C LEU A 88 -4.60 5.58 -0.51
N ARG A 89 -5.79 4.97 -0.62
CA ARG A 89 -6.58 4.58 0.57
C ARG A 89 -5.84 3.56 1.44
N PHE A 90 -5.17 2.59 0.82
CA PHE A 90 -4.35 1.62 1.54
C PHE A 90 -3.21 2.30 2.31
N LEU A 91 -2.41 3.10 1.62
CA LEU A 91 -1.26 3.82 2.20
C LEU A 91 -1.72 4.79 3.31
N GLY A 92 -2.80 5.55 3.07
CA GLY A 92 -3.35 6.48 4.04
C GLY A 92 -3.76 5.78 5.34
N LYS A 93 -4.50 4.66 5.26
CA LYS A 93 -4.87 3.88 6.46
C LYS A 93 -3.65 3.37 7.24
N ARG A 94 -2.56 3.02 6.56
CA ARG A 94 -1.34 2.54 7.23
C ARG A 94 -0.55 3.67 7.87
N LEU A 95 -0.44 4.81 7.20
CA LEU A 95 0.18 6.02 7.73
C LEU A 95 -0.60 6.56 8.95
N ASP A 96 -1.94 6.57 8.90
CA ASP A 96 -2.78 7.04 10.01
C ASP A 96 -2.64 6.17 11.27
N ASN A 97 -2.45 4.86 11.10
CA ASN A 97 -2.29 3.90 12.21
C ASN A 97 -0.83 3.67 12.60
N ALA A 98 0.13 4.34 11.96
CA ALA A 98 1.55 4.13 12.17
C ALA A 98 2.03 4.73 13.50
N GLU A 99 2.72 3.92 14.30
CA GLU A 99 3.56 4.41 15.39
C GLU A 99 5.03 4.26 14.99
N VAL A 100 5.68 5.39 14.71
CA VAL A 100 7.08 5.40 14.29
C VAL A 100 7.97 5.18 15.51
N VAL A 101 8.74 4.09 15.50
CA VAL A 101 9.69 3.73 16.56
C VAL A 101 11.10 3.79 15.99
N ASP A 102 11.92 4.69 16.50
CA ASP A 102 13.33 4.81 16.11
C ASP A 102 14.22 3.94 17.02
N PRO A 103 14.82 2.86 16.51
CA PRO A 103 15.71 2.01 17.29
C PRO A 103 16.99 2.74 17.74
N ALA A 104 17.44 3.78 17.02
CA ALA A 104 18.66 4.51 17.36
C ALA A 104 18.53 5.38 18.62
N THR A 105 17.31 5.67 19.05
CA THR A 105 17.02 6.52 20.22
C THR A 105 16.98 5.75 21.53
N ARG A 106 17.09 4.42 21.50
CA ARG A 106 17.02 3.57 22.70
C ARG A 106 18.42 3.27 23.24
N ASP A 107 18.50 3.19 24.57
CA ASP A 107 19.68 2.72 25.26
C ASP A 107 19.95 1.23 24.97
N ALA A 108 21.23 0.85 25.02
CA ALA A 108 21.65 -0.54 24.85
C ALA A 108 21.01 -1.41 25.94
N THR A 109 20.38 -2.51 25.52
CA THR A 109 19.68 -3.44 26.41
C THR A 109 19.85 -4.87 25.91
N ASP A 110 19.93 -5.83 26.85
CA ASP A 110 20.03 -7.26 26.53
C ASP A 110 18.70 -7.89 26.08
N GLN A 111 17.71 -7.06 25.74
CA GLN A 111 16.37 -7.49 25.32
C GLN A 111 16.13 -7.06 23.87
N VAL A 112 15.63 -7.99 23.07
CA VAL A 112 15.34 -7.74 21.66
C VAL A 112 13.95 -7.10 21.53
N PHE A 113 13.88 -5.92 20.91
CA PHE A 113 12.65 -5.14 20.70
C PHE A 113 12.37 -4.92 19.21
N PHE A 114 11.22 -4.33 18.91
CA PHE A 114 10.91 -3.82 17.56
C PHE A 114 11.98 -2.82 17.09
N GLY A 115 12.43 -2.98 15.85
CA GLY A 115 13.51 -2.20 15.24
C GLY A 115 14.93 -2.68 15.57
N ALA A 116 15.08 -3.73 16.39
CA ALA A 116 16.39 -4.28 16.71
C ALA A 116 16.98 -5.07 15.53
N THR A 117 18.28 -4.92 15.33
CA THR A 117 19.09 -5.76 14.44
C THR A 117 19.87 -6.74 15.29
N VAL A 118 19.75 -8.03 15.00
CA VAL A 118 20.35 -9.14 15.75
C VAL A 118 21.13 -10.05 14.82
N ASP A 119 22.26 -10.56 15.29
CA ASP A 119 23.02 -11.60 14.62
C ASP A 119 22.60 -12.96 15.16
N ILE A 120 22.20 -13.85 14.26
CA ILE A 120 21.76 -15.20 14.55
C ILE A 120 22.81 -16.16 14.00
N PHE A 121 23.26 -17.08 14.83
CA PHE A 121 24.16 -18.16 14.43
C PHE A 121 23.38 -19.46 14.35
N ASP A 122 23.35 -20.08 13.17
CA ASP A 122 22.74 -21.39 12.97
C ASP A 122 23.77 -22.49 13.27
N ILE A 123 23.43 -23.32 14.25
CA ILE A 123 24.31 -24.38 14.77
C ILE A 123 24.45 -25.53 13.76
N ASP A 124 23.44 -25.78 12.94
CA ASP A 124 23.42 -26.92 12.00
C ASP A 124 24.13 -26.59 10.68
N SER A 125 23.95 -25.37 10.17
CA SER A 125 24.62 -24.89 8.95
C SER A 125 25.99 -24.25 9.21
N GLY A 126 26.24 -23.77 10.43
CA GLY A 126 27.43 -23.00 10.78
C GLY A 126 27.44 -21.58 10.20
N GLU A 127 26.30 -21.09 9.72
CA GLU A 127 26.17 -19.77 9.10
C GLU A 127 25.77 -18.70 10.13
N GLU A 128 26.28 -17.49 9.92
CA GLU A 128 25.90 -16.29 10.66
C GLU A 128 25.01 -15.42 9.78
N GLN A 129 23.87 -14.99 10.31
CA GLN A 129 22.88 -14.19 9.61
C GLN A 129 22.45 -12.99 10.46
N THR A 130 22.59 -11.79 9.90
CA THR A 130 22.08 -10.56 10.50
C THR A 130 20.63 -10.34 10.08
N VAL A 131 19.72 -10.24 11.05
CA VAL A 131 18.28 -10.04 10.82
C VAL A 131 17.78 -8.80 11.57
N SER A 132 16.89 -8.02 10.96
CA SER A 132 16.23 -6.90 11.62
C SER A 132 14.74 -7.17 11.86
N ILE A 133 14.25 -6.84 13.05
CA ILE A 133 12.83 -6.97 13.38
C ILE A 133 12.11 -5.69 12.98
N VAL A 134 11.37 -5.75 11.88
CA VAL A 134 10.63 -4.59 11.34
C VAL A 134 9.13 -4.87 11.25
N GLY A 135 8.37 -3.84 10.89
CA GLY A 135 6.93 -3.95 10.69
C GLY A 135 6.59 -4.76 9.44
N ILE A 136 5.37 -5.27 9.38
CA ILE A 136 4.87 -6.04 8.22
C ILE A 136 4.91 -5.24 6.90
N ASP A 137 4.92 -3.91 6.98
CA ASP A 137 5.08 -2.99 5.87
C ASP A 137 6.49 -2.96 5.27
N GLU A 138 7.49 -3.34 6.07
CA GLU A 138 8.91 -3.21 5.75
C GLU A 138 9.60 -4.57 5.55
N ALA A 139 8.87 -5.65 5.85
CA ALA A 139 9.37 -7.02 5.78
C ALA A 139 9.67 -7.44 4.33
N ASP A 140 10.92 -7.81 4.12
CA ASP A 140 11.59 -8.27 2.91
C ASP A 140 12.62 -9.35 3.28
N VAL A 141 12.18 -10.61 3.23
CA VAL A 141 13.01 -11.80 3.53
C VAL A 141 14.31 -11.82 2.72
N GLY A 142 14.32 -11.23 1.52
CA GLY A 142 15.52 -11.17 0.67
C GLY A 142 16.59 -10.17 1.15
N ARG A 143 16.24 -9.26 2.07
CA ARG A 143 17.12 -8.24 2.64
C ARG A 143 17.41 -8.44 4.12
N GLY A 144 16.98 -9.56 4.71
CA GLY A 144 17.21 -9.84 6.13
C GLY A 144 16.48 -8.88 7.07
N ARG A 145 15.36 -8.30 6.65
CA ARG A 145 14.48 -7.47 7.48
C ARG A 145 13.05 -7.77 7.08
#